data_AF-A0A357ZVH2-F1
#
_entry.id   AF-A0A357ZVH2-F1
#
_cell.length_a   1.000
_cell.length_b   1.000
_cell.length_c   1.000
_cell.angle_alpha   90.00
_cell.angle_beta   90.00
_cell.angle_gamma   90.00
#
_symmetry.space_group_name_H-M   'P 1'
#
loop_
_entity.id
_entity.type
_entity.pdbx_description
1 polymer ?
#
loop_
_entity_poly.entity_id
_entity_poly.type
_entity_poly.pdbx_seq_one_letter_code
_entity_poly.pdbx_strand_id
1 'polypeptide(L)'
;DSLAFEFDDRGAPEQQILGAAYSAGLLPPSERRPVMAIIRRAISWGGPVGPELIASLSGFRGGVTGSRSAVGDPVKWALERLGFARGSNAPSSRDVQRNYRERLREVHPDHGAEVVGAAQRIAELSEARRILIGR
;
A
#
# COMPACT_ATOMS: atom_id res chain seq x y z
N ASP A 1 8.20 -9.18 8.88
CA ASP A 1 7.93 -7.78 9.17
C ASP A 1 6.42 -7.52 8.97
N SER A 2 5.61 -7.76 10.01
CA SER A 2 4.14 -7.79 9.90
C SER A 2 3.50 -6.54 10.52
N LEU A 3 2.60 -5.89 9.78
CA LEU A 3 1.84 -4.74 10.26
C LEU A 3 0.67 -5.20 11.14
N ALA A 4 0.55 -4.60 12.32
CA ALA A 4 -0.57 -4.82 13.23
C ALA A 4 -1.25 -3.47 13.53
N PHE A 5 -2.57 -3.47 13.58
CA PHE A 5 -3.38 -2.32 13.96
C PHE A 5 -4.08 -2.65 15.26
N GLU A 6 -3.97 -1.73 16.23
CA GLU A 6 -4.73 -1.79 17.47
C GLU A 6 -5.81 -0.73 17.38
N PHE A 7 -7.07 -1.17 17.48
CA PHE A 7 -8.23 -0.28 17.48
C PHE A 7 -8.73 -0.17 18.91
N ASP A 8 -8.82 1.06 19.38
CA ASP A 8 -9.43 1.39 20.65
C ASP A 8 -10.93 1.64 20.44
N ASP A 9 -11.78 1.08 21.31
CA ASP A 9 -13.22 1.31 21.32
C ASP A 9 -13.64 2.40 22.32
N ARG A 10 -12.67 3.08 22.94
CA ARG A 10 -12.93 4.18 23.86
C ARG A 10 -13.42 5.45 23.14
N GLY A 11 -14.51 6.01 23.65
CA GLY A 11 -15.09 7.28 23.20
C GLY A 11 -16.33 7.11 22.32
N ALA A 12 -17.20 8.13 22.32
CA ALA A 12 -18.42 8.08 21.52
C ALA A 12 -18.09 8.12 20.01
N PRO A 13 -18.71 7.28 19.16
CA PRO A 13 -18.44 7.25 17.72
C PRO A 13 -18.55 8.63 17.05
N GLU A 14 -19.52 9.43 17.48
CA GLU A 14 -19.76 10.79 16.98
C GLU A 14 -18.58 11.71 17.28
N GLN A 15 -17.98 11.59 18.47
CA GLN A 15 -16.82 12.38 18.88
C GLN A 15 -15.58 11.98 18.07
N GLN A 16 -15.38 10.69 17.80
CA GLN A 16 -14.26 10.21 16.99
C GLN A 16 -14.34 10.71 15.55
N ILE A 17 -15.54 10.70 14.95
CA ILE A 17 -15.77 11.24 13.60
C ILE A 17 -15.52 12.75 13.56
N LEU A 18 -16.02 13.50 14.54
CA LEU A 18 -15.78 14.94 14.64
C LEU A 18 -14.30 15.26 14.85
N GLY A 19 -13.61 14.49 15.71
CA GLY A 19 -12.18 14.61 15.94
C GLY A 19 -11.35 14.40 14.66
N ALA A 20 -11.69 13.37 13.87
CA ALA A 20 -11.07 13.13 12.57
C ALA A 20 -11.32 14.28 11.58
N ALA A 21 -12.56 14.79 11.52
CA ALA A 21 -12.93 15.90 10.64
C ALA A 21 -12.20 17.20 11.02
N TYR A 22 -12.14 17.55 12.30
CA TYR A 22 -11.43 18.73 12.79
C TYR A 22 -9.92 18.61 12.56
N SER A 23 -9.33 17.45 12.85
CA SER A 23 -7.89 17.21 12.64
C SER A 23 -7.50 17.42 11.18
N ALA A 24 -8.28 16.91 10.25
CA ALA A 24 -8.05 17.13 8.83
C ALA A 24 -8.25 18.60 8.40
N GLY A 25 -9.07 19.38 9.11
CA GLY A 25 -9.18 20.83 8.92
C GLY A 25 -7.90 21.60 9.28
N LEU A 26 -7.07 21.05 10.18
CA LEU A 26 -5.80 21.65 10.60
C LEU A 26 -4.65 21.41 9.61
N LEU A 27 -4.81 20.49 8.65
CA LEU A 27 -3.78 20.18 7.66
C LEU A 27 -3.56 21.33 6.65
N PRO A 28 -2.42 21.35 5.94
CA PRO A 28 -2.21 22.24 4.80
C PRO A 28 -3.31 22.10 3.74
N PRO A 29 -3.70 23.18 3.02
CA PRO A 29 -4.80 23.14 2.05
C PRO A 29 -4.69 22.04 0.98
N SER A 30 -3.47 21.71 0.57
CA SER A 30 -3.17 20.62 -0.39
C SER A 30 -3.55 19.23 0.12
N GLU A 31 -3.55 19.01 1.43
CA GLU A 31 -3.77 17.70 2.05
C GLU A 31 -5.22 17.49 2.52
N ARG A 32 -5.95 18.58 2.81
CA ARG A 32 -7.33 18.51 3.33
C ARG A 32 -8.26 17.70 2.43
N ARG A 33 -8.23 17.98 1.12
CA ARG A 33 -9.12 17.32 0.14
C ARG A 33 -8.85 15.81 0.06
N PRO A 34 -7.60 15.34 -0.16
CA PRO A 34 -7.26 13.93 -0.11
C PRO A 34 -7.68 13.24 1.20
N VAL A 35 -7.36 13.83 2.36
CA VAL A 35 -7.68 13.22 3.66
C VAL A 35 -9.19 13.13 3.88
N MET A 36 -9.94 14.19 3.53
CA MET A 36 -11.41 14.15 3.58
C MET A 36 -12.02 13.08 2.67
N ALA A 37 -11.41 12.80 1.51
CA ALA A 37 -11.87 11.75 0.63
C ALA A 37 -11.68 10.36 1.27
N ILE A 38 -10.57 10.13 1.96
CA ILE A 38 -10.30 8.89 2.71
C ILE A 38 -11.30 8.73 3.85
N ILE A 39 -11.56 9.79 4.64
CA ILE A 39 -12.55 9.74 5.74
C ILE A 39 -13.94 9.37 5.21
N ARG A 40 -14.40 10.00 4.12
CA ARG A 40 -15.69 9.64 3.50
C ARG A 40 -15.73 8.20 3.01
N ARG A 41 -14.62 7.70 2.44
CA ARG A 41 -14.51 6.31 2.01
C ARG A 41 -14.58 5.34 3.19
N ALA A 42 -13.94 5.67 4.31
CA ALA A 42 -14.03 4.90 5.55
C ALA A 42 -15.46 4.87 6.10
N ILE A 43 -16.18 6.00 6.08
CA ILE A 43 -17.59 6.07 6.50
C ILE A 43 -18.48 5.16 5.63
N SER A 44 -18.20 5.07 4.33
CA SER A 44 -18.95 4.19 3.41
C SER A 44 -18.58 2.71 3.50
N TRP A 45 -17.61 2.33 4.33
CA TRP A 45 -17.17 0.95 4.45
C TRP A 45 -18.22 0.09 5.16
N GLY A 46 -18.76 -0.91 4.46
CA GLY A 46 -19.74 -1.85 5.03
C GLY A 46 -19.14 -3.21 5.43
N GLY A 47 -17.83 -3.41 5.27
CA GLY A 47 -17.15 -4.66 5.62
C GLY A 47 -16.67 -4.69 7.08
N PRO A 48 -16.08 -5.81 7.54
CA PRO A 48 -15.44 -5.87 8.84
C PRO A 48 -14.21 -4.95 8.91
N VAL A 49 -13.81 -4.58 10.12
CA VAL A 49 -12.50 -3.96 10.37
C VAL A 49 -11.43 -5.04 10.21
N GLY A 50 -10.58 -4.89 9.21
CA GLY A 50 -9.60 -5.92 8.84
C GLY A 50 -8.68 -5.51 7.69
N PRO A 51 -7.86 -6.44 7.17
CA PRO A 51 -6.92 -6.18 6.08
C PRO A 51 -7.56 -5.58 4.82
N GLU A 52 -8.82 -5.92 4.54
CA GLU A 52 -9.59 -5.42 3.39
C GLU A 52 -9.92 -3.94 3.52
N LEU A 53 -10.23 -3.47 4.74
CA LEU A 53 -10.41 -2.05 5.04
C LEU A 53 -9.10 -1.30 4.79
N ILE A 54 -7.98 -1.84 5.28
CA ILE A 54 -6.66 -1.22 5.10
C ILE A 54 -6.29 -1.14 3.61
N ALA A 55 -6.49 -2.22 2.84
CA ALA A 55 -6.34 -2.20 1.38
C ALA A 55 -7.18 -1.10 0.73
N SER A 56 -8.47 -1.02 1.10
CA SER A 56 -9.40 -0.04 0.57
C SER A 56 -8.96 1.41 0.84
N LEU A 57 -8.50 1.71 2.05
CA LEU A 57 -8.12 3.07 2.46
C LEU A 57 -6.73 3.49 1.98
N SER A 58 -5.77 2.58 2.00
CA SER A 58 -4.38 2.84 1.58
C SER A 58 -4.21 2.92 0.06
N GLY A 59 -5.15 2.34 -0.70
CA GLY A 59 -5.04 2.20 -2.14
C GLY A 59 -4.11 1.06 -2.58
N PHE A 60 -3.56 0.28 -1.65
CA PHE A 60 -2.87 -0.99 -1.95
C PHE A 60 -3.89 -2.02 -2.44
N ARG A 61 -3.57 -2.72 -3.54
CA ARG A 61 -4.41 -3.82 -4.01
C ARG A 61 -4.11 -5.11 -3.24
N GLY A 62 -5.15 -5.92 -3.05
CA GLY A 62 -5.16 -7.14 -2.23
C GLY A 62 -3.90 -8.00 -2.40
N GLY A 63 -3.25 -8.27 -1.27
CA GLY A 63 -1.97 -8.95 -1.18
C GLY A 63 -0.94 -8.12 -0.40
N VAL A 64 -0.75 -6.85 -0.75
CA VAL A 64 0.40 -6.06 -0.24
C VAL A 64 0.23 -5.52 1.19
N THR A 65 -0.95 -5.69 1.77
CA THR A 65 -1.35 -5.12 3.08
C THR A 65 -0.56 -5.66 4.28
N GLY A 66 0.21 -6.74 4.13
CA GLY A 66 0.99 -7.32 5.23
C GLY A 66 2.31 -6.62 5.55
N SER A 67 2.81 -5.75 4.65
CA SER A 67 4.15 -5.16 4.77
C SER A 67 4.15 -3.78 5.43
N ARG A 68 4.77 -3.66 6.61
CA ARG A 68 4.93 -2.36 7.33
C ARG A 68 5.68 -1.33 6.49
N SER A 69 6.73 -1.76 5.81
CA SER A 69 7.56 -0.89 4.98
C SER A 69 6.81 -0.39 3.75
N ALA A 70 5.88 -1.17 3.19
CA ALA A 70 5.02 -0.74 2.10
C ALA A 70 4.14 0.45 2.51
N VAL A 71 3.56 0.41 3.70
CA VAL A 71 2.69 1.49 4.19
C VAL A 71 3.47 2.74 4.60
N GLY A 72 4.63 2.58 5.26
CA GLY A 72 5.41 3.71 5.78
C GLY A 72 6.15 4.53 4.71
N ASP A 73 6.75 3.86 3.72
CA ASP A 73 7.40 4.51 2.58
C ASP A 73 7.17 3.66 1.32
N PRO A 74 6.03 3.86 0.63
CA PRO A 74 5.61 3.02 -0.49
C PRO A 74 6.61 3.03 -1.65
N VAL A 75 7.26 4.18 -1.89
CA VAL A 75 8.21 4.34 -3.00
C VAL A 75 9.50 3.58 -2.69
N LYS A 76 10.04 3.75 -1.48
CA LYS A 76 11.23 3.00 -1.05
C LYS A 76 10.96 1.50 -1.04
N TRP A 77 9.82 1.07 -0.52
CA TRP A 77 9.40 -0.34 -0.56
C TRP A 77 9.34 -0.86 -2.00
N ALA A 78 8.74 -0.10 -2.92
CA ALA A 78 8.64 -0.51 -4.31
C ALA A 78 10.01 -0.61 -5.01
N LEU A 79 10.93 0.31 -4.72
CA LEU A 79 12.30 0.27 -5.21
C LEU A 79 13.03 -0.98 -4.72
N GLU A 80 12.94 -1.27 -3.42
CA GLU A 80 13.56 -2.47 -2.82
C GLU A 80 12.94 -3.75 -3.38
N ARG A 81 11.60 -3.79 -3.56
CA ARG A 81 10.90 -4.98 -4.06
C ARG A 81 11.27 -5.31 -5.50
N LEU A 82 11.55 -4.29 -6.33
CA LEU A 82 12.07 -4.46 -7.69
C LEU A 82 13.61 -4.55 -7.75
N GLY A 83 14.29 -4.57 -6.61
CA GLY A 83 15.73 -4.77 -6.51
C GLY A 83 16.57 -3.59 -7.00
N PHE A 84 16.07 -2.35 -6.86
CA PHE A 84 16.87 -1.16 -7.07
C PHE A 84 17.75 -0.86 -5.85
N ALA A 85 18.99 -0.44 -6.09
CA ALA A 85 19.94 -0.13 -5.03
C ALA A 85 19.52 1.14 -4.25
N ARG A 86 19.86 1.17 -2.96
CA ARG A 86 19.68 2.39 -2.16
C ARG A 86 20.63 3.48 -2.67
N GLY A 87 20.07 4.64 -3.01
CA GLY A 87 20.85 5.81 -3.46
C GLY A 87 21.16 5.88 -4.96
N SER A 88 20.67 4.95 -5.78
CA SER A 88 20.69 5.14 -7.24
C SER A 88 19.70 6.24 -7.68
N ASN A 89 20.02 6.93 -8.78
CA ASN A 89 19.10 7.86 -9.43
C ASN A 89 17.72 7.20 -9.66
N ALA A 90 16.66 8.01 -9.63
CA ALA A 90 15.30 7.52 -9.85
C ALA A 90 15.22 6.69 -11.16
N PRO A 91 14.77 5.42 -11.10
CA PRO A 91 14.80 4.54 -12.25
C PRO A 91 13.86 5.03 -13.34
N SER A 92 14.25 4.84 -14.61
CA SER A 92 13.35 5.15 -15.71
C SER A 92 12.20 4.13 -15.78
N SER A 93 11.11 4.49 -16.45
CA SER A 93 10.00 3.54 -16.69
C SER A 93 10.46 2.25 -17.38
N ARG A 94 11.47 2.34 -18.26
CA ARG A 94 12.10 1.18 -18.91
C ARG A 94 12.83 0.29 -17.91
N ASP A 95 13.54 0.89 -16.95
CA ASP A 95 14.24 0.14 -15.90
C ASP A 95 13.25 -0.57 -14.98
N VAL A 96 12.17 0.11 -14.57
CA VAL A 96 11.10 -0.48 -13.76
C VAL A 96 10.50 -1.70 -14.48
N GLN A 97 10.16 -1.58 -15.76
CA GLN A 97 9.57 -2.69 -16.52
C GLN A 97 10.55 -3.84 -16.76
N ARG A 98 11.86 -3.56 -16.94
CA ARG A 98 12.90 -4.59 -17.07
C ARG A 98 13.02 -5.38 -15.77
N ASN A 99 13.25 -4.70 -14.65
CA ASN A 99 13.41 -5.34 -13.35
C ASN A 99 12.14 -6.10 -12.95
N TYR A 100 10.95 -5.52 -13.16
CA TYR A 100 9.68 -6.22 -12.94
C TYR A 100 9.62 -7.57 -13.67
N ARG A 101 9.95 -7.61 -14.97
CA ARG A 101 9.94 -8.87 -15.75
C ARG A 101 10.98 -9.88 -15.29
N GLU A 102 12.14 -9.42 -14.84
CA GLU A 102 13.18 -10.28 -14.28
C GLU A 102 12.71 -10.93 -12.98
N ARG A 103 12.24 -10.14 -12.00
CA ARG A 103 11.77 -10.64 -10.71
C ARG A 103 10.51 -11.48 -10.86
N LEU A 104 9.62 -11.11 -11.79
CA LEU A 104 8.43 -11.90 -12.07
C LEU A 104 8.81 -13.30 -12.53
N ARG A 105 9.79 -13.43 -13.44
CA ARG A 105 10.30 -14.74 -13.87
C ARG A 105 10.88 -15.54 -12.70
N GLU A 106 11.58 -14.90 -11.78
CA GLU A 106 12.18 -15.56 -10.61
C GLU A 106 11.14 -16.10 -9.61
N VAL A 107 10.00 -15.43 -9.46
CA VAL A 107 8.96 -15.83 -8.49
C VAL A 107 7.82 -16.65 -9.10
N HIS A 108 7.81 -16.85 -10.42
CA HIS A 108 6.73 -17.54 -11.11
C HIS A 108 6.88 -19.07 -11.04
N PRO A 109 5.84 -19.83 -10.63
CA PRO A 109 5.88 -21.29 -10.58
C PRO A 109 6.23 -21.96 -11.92
N ASP A 110 5.73 -21.41 -13.03
CA ASP A 110 6.06 -21.92 -14.38
C ASP A 110 7.55 -21.82 -14.74
N HIS A 111 8.34 -21.06 -13.97
CA HIS A 111 9.79 -20.95 -14.11
C HIS A 111 10.55 -21.66 -12.97
N GLY A 112 9.87 -22.54 -12.23
CA GLY A 112 10.48 -23.38 -11.19
C GLY A 112 10.57 -22.74 -9.81
N ALA A 113 9.91 -21.59 -9.60
CA ALA A 113 9.84 -20.96 -8.28
C ALA A 113 8.90 -21.73 -7.33
N GLU A 114 9.05 -21.47 -6.03
CA GLU A 114 8.16 -22.03 -5.01
C GLU A 114 6.68 -21.69 -5.30
N VAL A 115 5.81 -22.70 -5.23
CA VAL A 115 4.36 -22.55 -5.48
C VAL A 115 3.66 -21.86 -4.32
N VAL A 116 3.99 -22.26 -3.09
CA VAL A 116 3.40 -21.69 -1.88
C VAL A 116 3.79 -20.20 -1.79
N GLY A 117 2.81 -19.33 -1.67
CA GLY A 117 3.03 -17.87 -1.62
C GLY A 117 3.39 -17.21 -2.96
N ALA A 118 3.36 -17.93 -4.09
CA ALA A 118 3.67 -17.35 -5.40
C ALA A 118 2.74 -16.19 -5.76
N ALA A 119 1.43 -16.38 -5.54
CA ALA A 119 0.42 -15.35 -5.80
C ALA A 119 0.71 -14.05 -5.02
N GLN A 120 1.12 -14.18 -3.76
CA GLN A 120 1.47 -13.05 -2.91
C GLN A 120 2.71 -12.31 -3.44
N ARG A 121 3.78 -13.04 -3.78
CA ARG A 121 5.00 -12.45 -4.34
C ARG A 121 4.73 -11.72 -5.66
N ILE A 122 3.91 -12.31 -6.52
CA ILE A 122 3.50 -11.71 -7.80
C ILE A 122 2.70 -10.43 -7.55
N ALA A 123 1.72 -10.45 -6.64
CA ALA A 123 0.92 -9.28 -6.29
C ALA A 123 1.79 -8.11 -5.78
N GLU A 124 2.77 -8.40 -4.93
CA GLU A 124 3.74 -7.41 -4.44
C GLU A 124 4.57 -6.80 -5.57
N LEU A 125 5.05 -7.60 -6.53
CA LEU A 125 5.79 -7.08 -7.67
C LEU A 125 4.92 -6.20 -8.57
N SER A 126 3.66 -6.60 -8.81
CA SER A 126 2.72 -5.81 -9.60
C SER A 126 2.40 -4.48 -8.94
N GLU A 127 2.25 -4.47 -7.62
CA GLU A 127 1.98 -3.25 -6.86
C GLU A 127 3.20 -2.32 -6.80
N ALA A 128 4.40 -2.87 -6.60
CA ALA A 128 5.64 -2.09 -6.64
C ALA A 128 5.80 -1.38 -8.01
N ARG A 129 5.52 -2.09 -9.11
CA ARG A 129 5.47 -1.49 -10.44
C ARG A 129 4.43 -0.35 -10.53
N ARG A 130 3.21 -0.58 -10.04
CA ARG A 130 2.13 0.42 -10.06
C ARG A 130 2.51 1.69 -9.33
N ILE A 131 3.16 1.59 -8.17
CA ILE A 131 3.61 2.74 -7.37
C ILE A 131 4.62 3.60 -8.15
N LEU A 132 5.57 2.96 -8.83
CA LEU A 132 6.65 3.68 -9.51
C LEU A 132 6.26 4.29 -10.86
N ILE A 133 5.36 3.65 -11.62
CA ILE A 133 5.03 4.09 -12.99
C ILE A 133 3.53 4.24 -13.28
N GLY A 134 2.67 4.07 -12.29
CA GLY A 134 1.22 4.33 -12.40
C GLY A 134 0.46 3.36 -13.31
N ARG A 135 1.03 2.18 -13.63
CA ARG A 135 0.45 1.18 -14.55
C ARG A 135 0.56 -0.23 -14.00
#